data_AF-A0A7J9G227-F1
#
_entry.id   AF-A0A7J9G227-F1
#
_cell.length_a   1.000
_cell.length_b   1.000
_cell.length_c   1.000
_cell.angle_alpha   90.00
_cell.angle_beta   90.00
_cell.angle_gamma   90.00
#
_symmetry.space_group_name_H-M   'P 1'
#
loop_
_entity.id
_entity.type
_entity.pdbx_description
1 polymer ?
#
loop_
_entity_poly.entity_id
_entity_poly.type
_entity_poly.pdbx_seq_one_letter_code
_entity_poly.pdbx_strand_id
1 'polypeptide(L)'
;MANHSVFFLVYLLALATSLHSSTAVDYTVTNEVPTTPGGTVFDKELGVEYTRQQMESASQFIWNLFRQPDPASRKNVQSVSLFIVDNLDERFVALASNNNINVSDKSIQVEWERANRRWHLGGLTEGIADFVRLKADYVPGGWRGPGDGEHWYDGYAVTAYFLDYCEGLKSGFVAELNAKLKDGYSPDFFFQILGKTVDQLWTDYKNIPRN
;
A
#
# COMPACT_ATOMS: atom_id res chain seq x y z
N MET A 1 12.31 61.99 7.45
CA MET A 1 12.76 60.84 8.26
C MET A 1 11.60 59.85 8.31
N ALA A 2 11.57 58.90 7.38
CA ALA A 2 10.41 58.05 7.16
C ALA A 2 10.85 56.58 7.01
N ASN A 3 10.40 55.77 7.98
CA ASN A 3 10.01 54.37 7.86
C ASN A 3 10.92 53.40 7.10
N HIS A 4 12.07 53.06 7.70
CA HIS A 4 12.76 51.79 7.40
C HIS A 4 12.30 50.62 8.29
N SER A 5 11.50 50.87 9.34
CA SER A 5 11.08 49.82 10.28
C SER A 5 9.83 49.04 9.87
N VAL A 6 9.10 49.46 8.83
CA VAL A 6 7.87 48.78 8.38
C VAL A 6 8.16 47.66 7.37
N PHE A 7 9.26 47.72 6.64
CA PHE A 7 9.62 46.68 5.65
C PHE A 7 10.23 45.42 6.28
N PHE A 8 10.80 45.51 7.49
CA PHE A 8 11.40 44.34 8.14
C PHE A 8 10.37 43.41 8.82
N LEU A 9 9.22 43.94 9.22
CA LEU A 9 8.13 43.15 9.82
C LEU A 9 7.30 42.38 8.80
N VAL A 10 7.17 42.88 7.56
CA VAL A 10 6.46 42.17 6.49
C VAL A 10 7.27 40.97 5.98
N TYR A 11 8.60 41.02 6.06
CA TYR A 11 9.45 39.87 5.70
C TYR A 11 9.44 38.75 6.76
N LEU A 12 9.19 39.09 8.03
CA LEU A 12 9.03 38.11 9.11
C LEU A 12 7.63 37.45 9.13
N LEU A 13 6.59 38.14 8.65
CA LEU A 13 5.26 37.57 8.48
C LEU A 13 5.08 36.79 7.17
N ALA A 14 5.87 37.06 6.13
CA ALA A 14 5.93 36.23 4.92
C ALA A 14 6.71 34.91 5.12
N LEU A 15 7.46 34.78 6.23
CA LEU A 15 8.10 33.54 6.67
C LEU A 15 7.27 32.75 7.71
N ALA A 16 6.11 33.30 8.13
CA ALA A 16 5.22 32.66 9.11
C ALA A 16 4.00 31.96 8.48
N THR A 17 3.80 32.06 7.15
CA THR A 17 2.68 31.44 6.45
C THR A 17 3.10 30.20 5.66
N SER A 18 3.77 29.25 6.31
CA SER A 18 3.61 27.80 6.10
C SER A 18 4.66 27.02 6.89
N LEU A 19 4.65 27.12 8.22
CA LEU A 19 4.91 25.95 9.06
C LEU A 19 3.60 25.16 9.20
N HIS A 20 2.90 24.95 8.09
CA HIS A 20 2.38 23.62 7.90
C HIS A 20 3.64 22.81 7.64
N SER A 21 4.14 22.07 8.64
CA SER A 21 4.84 20.84 8.30
C SER A 21 3.97 20.20 7.23
N SER A 22 4.46 20.11 5.99
CA SER A 22 3.70 19.42 4.96
C SER A 22 3.58 17.98 5.45
N THR A 23 2.47 17.67 6.11
CA THR A 23 2.10 16.33 6.52
C THR A 23 1.71 15.49 5.32
N ALA A 24 1.70 16.09 4.13
CA ALA A 24 1.66 15.42 2.86
C ALA A 24 3.00 14.70 2.63
N VAL A 25 2.90 13.40 2.38
CA VAL A 25 4.01 12.57 1.92
C VAL A 25 4.48 13.11 0.57
N ASP A 26 5.78 13.30 0.41
CA ASP A 26 6.37 13.67 -0.88
C ASP A 26 6.53 12.42 -1.76
N TYR A 27 6.06 12.48 -3.00
CA TYR A 27 6.12 11.35 -3.93
C TYR A 27 7.05 11.69 -5.08
N THR A 28 8.08 10.87 -5.27
CA THR A 28 9.00 11.02 -6.40
C THR A 28 8.94 9.79 -7.29
N VAL A 29 9.06 10.00 -8.60
CA VAL A 29 9.10 8.93 -9.60
C VAL A 29 10.24 9.21 -10.56
N THR A 30 11.10 8.21 -10.78
CA THR A 30 12.25 8.32 -11.68
C THR A 30 12.30 7.08 -12.58
N ASN A 31 12.45 7.30 -13.88
CA ASN A 31 12.83 6.23 -14.80
C ASN A 31 14.35 6.21 -14.94
N GLU A 32 15.03 5.28 -14.26
CA GLU A 32 16.50 5.20 -14.30
C GLU A 32 17.01 4.52 -15.58
N VAL A 33 16.12 3.85 -16.32
CA VAL A 33 16.44 3.00 -17.47
C VAL A 33 15.59 3.34 -18.71
N PRO A 34 15.51 4.62 -19.15
CA PRO A 34 14.57 5.05 -20.18
C PRO A 34 14.81 4.40 -21.56
N THR A 35 16.02 3.90 -21.81
CA THR A 35 16.41 3.28 -23.08
C THR A 35 16.10 1.79 -23.17
N THR A 36 15.69 1.15 -22.07
CA THR A 36 15.29 -0.26 -22.13
C THR A 36 13.87 -0.38 -22.69
N PRO A 37 13.48 -1.55 -23.24
CA PRO A 37 12.13 -1.71 -23.77
C PRO A 37 11.03 -1.37 -22.76
N GLY A 38 11.20 -1.81 -21.51
CA GLY A 38 10.29 -1.51 -20.41
C GLY A 38 10.28 -0.04 -20.00
N GLY A 39 11.46 0.59 -19.90
CA GLY A 39 11.57 2.02 -19.60
C GLY A 39 10.92 2.89 -20.69
N THR A 40 11.07 2.51 -21.96
CA THR A 40 10.39 3.20 -23.08
C THR A 40 8.88 3.03 -23.02
N VAL A 41 8.37 1.83 -22.69
CA VAL A 41 6.92 1.61 -22.49
C VAL A 41 6.41 2.47 -21.34
N PHE A 42 7.14 2.52 -20.21
CA PHE A 42 6.79 3.36 -19.08
C PHE A 42 6.63 4.84 -19.48
N ASP A 43 7.63 5.43 -20.13
CA ASP A 43 7.60 6.85 -20.52
C ASP A 43 6.46 7.15 -21.50
N LYS A 44 6.14 6.20 -22.38
CA LYS A 44 5.14 6.36 -23.43
C LYS A 44 3.70 6.21 -22.91
N GLU A 45 3.45 5.22 -22.06
CA GLU A 45 2.09 4.79 -21.69
C GLU A 45 1.65 5.28 -20.31
N LEU A 46 2.60 5.50 -19.39
CA LEU A 46 2.32 5.95 -18.03
C LEU A 46 2.92 7.33 -17.78
N GLY A 47 4.25 7.42 -17.81
CA GLY A 47 5.00 8.64 -17.53
C GLY A 47 5.06 8.99 -16.04
N VAL A 48 6.10 9.74 -15.69
CA VAL A 48 6.46 10.14 -14.31
C VAL A 48 5.29 10.80 -13.58
N GLU A 49 4.67 11.82 -14.19
CA GLU A 49 3.66 12.64 -13.50
C GLU A 49 2.37 11.87 -13.21
N TYR A 50 1.90 11.07 -14.17
CA TYR A 50 0.73 10.22 -13.96
C TYR A 50 0.99 9.20 -12.86
N THR A 51 2.14 8.50 -12.89
CA THR A 51 2.48 7.52 -11.84
C THR A 51 2.56 8.17 -10.47
N ARG A 52 3.13 9.38 -10.36
CA ARG A 52 3.17 10.15 -9.11
C ARG A 52 1.76 10.43 -8.58
N GLN A 53 0.84 10.88 -9.43
CA GLN A 53 -0.56 11.12 -9.06
C GLN A 53 -1.29 9.84 -8.62
N GLN A 54 -0.99 8.71 -9.26
CA GLN A 54 -1.55 7.41 -8.86
C GLN A 54 -1.02 6.95 -7.49
N MET A 55 0.26 7.19 -7.19
CA MET A 55 0.81 6.89 -5.86
C MET A 55 0.13 7.71 -4.75
N GLU A 56 -0.14 9.00 -5.01
CA GLU A 56 -0.87 9.87 -4.09
C GLU A 56 -2.32 9.38 -3.89
N SER A 57 -3.02 9.08 -4.99
CA SER A 57 -4.40 8.58 -4.96
C SER A 57 -4.51 7.23 -4.23
N ALA A 58 -3.58 6.30 -4.50
CA ALA A 58 -3.52 5.01 -3.82
C ALA A 58 -3.28 5.17 -2.31
N SER A 59 -2.42 6.12 -1.92
CA SER A 59 -2.17 6.39 -0.50
C SER A 59 -3.40 6.96 0.20
N GLN A 60 -4.13 7.88 -0.45
CA GLN A 60 -5.39 8.40 0.07
C GLN A 60 -6.44 7.29 0.22
N PHE A 61 -6.57 6.41 -0.77
CA PHE A 61 -7.45 5.25 -0.69
C PHE A 61 -7.09 4.35 0.50
N ILE A 62 -5.81 4.01 0.66
CA ILE A 62 -5.31 3.17 1.76
C ILE A 62 -5.58 3.82 3.12
N TRP A 63 -5.33 5.11 3.27
CA TRP A 63 -5.61 5.84 4.51
C TRP A 63 -7.10 5.86 4.84
N ASN A 64 -7.96 6.04 3.85
CA ASN A 64 -9.41 5.99 4.06
C ASN A 64 -9.87 4.58 4.45
N LEU A 65 -9.36 3.56 3.73
CA LEU A 65 -9.68 2.16 3.98
C LEU A 65 -9.29 1.73 5.40
N PHE A 66 -8.10 2.15 5.87
CA PHE A 66 -7.62 1.87 7.22
C PHE A 66 -8.02 2.90 8.28
N ARG A 67 -8.95 3.81 7.96
CA ARG A 67 -9.46 4.83 8.89
C ARG A 67 -8.35 5.70 9.52
N GLN A 68 -7.37 6.06 8.71
CA GLN A 68 -6.25 6.94 9.05
C GLN A 68 -6.29 8.27 8.28
N PRO A 69 -7.42 9.02 8.25
CA PRO A 69 -7.50 10.27 7.49
C PRO A 69 -6.63 11.38 8.08
N ASP A 70 -6.28 11.31 9.36
CA ASP A 70 -5.40 12.27 10.03
C ASP A 70 -3.93 11.84 9.93
N PRO A 71 -3.00 12.70 9.46
CA PRO A 71 -1.56 12.43 9.46
C PRO A 71 -0.99 11.88 10.77
N ALA A 72 -1.50 12.30 11.94
CA ALA A 72 -1.02 11.82 13.23
C ALA A 72 -1.31 10.33 13.48
N SER A 73 -2.33 9.76 12.81
CA SER A 73 -2.70 8.34 12.90
C SER A 73 -1.88 7.44 11.98
N ARG A 74 -1.06 8.02 11.10
CA ARG A 74 -0.28 7.31 10.08
C ARG A 74 1.13 7.01 10.58
N LYS A 75 1.84 6.13 9.86
CA LYS A 75 3.29 6.02 10.01
C LYS A 75 3.93 7.34 9.54
N ASN A 76 4.90 7.85 10.32
CA ASN A 76 5.61 9.08 9.95
C ASN A 76 6.57 8.79 8.78
N VAL A 77 6.06 9.00 7.56
CA VAL A 77 6.79 8.84 6.30
C VAL A 77 6.80 10.20 5.62
N GLN A 78 7.99 10.74 5.37
CA GLN A 78 8.14 12.05 4.73
C GLN A 78 8.15 11.96 3.21
N SER A 79 8.70 10.87 2.67
CA SER A 79 8.81 10.65 1.23
C SER A 79 8.65 9.19 0.86
N VAL A 80 8.09 8.93 -0.33
CA VAL A 80 8.08 7.63 -1.00
C VAL A 80 8.60 7.83 -2.42
N SER A 81 9.58 7.02 -2.82
CA SER A 81 10.23 7.14 -4.12
C SER A 81 10.02 5.89 -4.96
N LEU A 82 9.63 6.05 -6.21
CA LEU A 82 9.48 4.94 -7.17
C LEU A 82 10.53 5.05 -8.27
N PHE A 83 11.23 3.95 -8.54
CA PHE A 83 12.27 3.87 -9.55
C PHE A 83 11.94 2.77 -10.55
N ILE A 84 12.00 3.08 -11.84
CA ILE A 84 12.04 2.03 -12.87
C ILE A 84 13.49 1.59 -13.03
N VAL A 85 13.76 0.29 -12.88
CA VAL A 85 15.11 -0.28 -12.84
C VAL A 85 15.19 -1.58 -13.65
N ASP A 86 16.39 -1.94 -14.11
CA ASP A 86 16.67 -3.16 -14.90
C ASP A 86 17.42 -4.26 -14.13
N ASN A 87 17.74 -3.99 -12.87
CA ASN A 87 18.62 -4.82 -12.03
C ASN A 87 17.88 -5.73 -11.03
N LEU A 88 16.54 -5.81 -11.12
CA LEU A 88 15.76 -6.75 -10.32
C LEU A 88 15.84 -8.16 -10.91
N ASP A 89 15.88 -9.16 -10.02
CA ASP A 89 15.70 -10.56 -10.39
C ASP A 89 14.34 -10.71 -11.10
N GLU A 90 14.29 -11.52 -12.17
CA GLU A 90 13.13 -11.64 -13.07
C GLU A 90 11.87 -12.19 -12.38
N ARG A 91 12.02 -12.70 -11.16
CA ARG A 91 10.91 -13.09 -10.28
C ARG A 91 10.30 -11.91 -9.52
N PHE A 92 10.77 -10.68 -9.66
CA PHE A 92 10.17 -9.54 -8.96
C PHE A 92 9.62 -8.53 -9.95
N VAL A 93 8.32 -8.24 -9.82
CA VAL A 93 7.68 -7.13 -10.53
C VAL A 93 8.08 -5.80 -9.89
N ALA A 94 8.08 -5.77 -8.56
CA ALA A 94 8.59 -4.65 -7.79
C ALA A 94 9.11 -5.11 -6.42
N LEU A 95 10.00 -4.32 -5.83
CA LEU A 95 10.52 -4.52 -4.48
C LEU A 95 10.38 -3.20 -3.70
N ALA A 96 9.75 -3.25 -2.53
CA ALA A 96 9.61 -2.10 -1.65
C ALA A 96 10.52 -2.23 -0.42
N SER A 97 11.37 -1.23 -0.16
CA SER A 97 12.20 -1.17 1.05
C SER A 97 12.57 0.28 1.38
N ASN A 98 12.61 0.64 2.67
CA ASN A 98 13.02 1.97 3.13
C ASN A 98 12.31 3.14 2.41
N ASN A 99 11.00 3.01 2.17
CA ASN A 99 10.16 3.94 1.41
C ASN A 99 10.51 4.08 -0.08
N ASN A 100 11.40 3.24 -0.61
CA ASN A 100 11.66 3.12 -2.03
C ASN A 100 10.89 1.94 -2.62
N ILE A 101 10.39 2.11 -3.84
CA ILE A 101 9.73 1.08 -4.64
C ILE A 101 10.50 0.97 -5.94
N ASN A 102 11.23 -0.12 -6.13
CA ASN A 102 11.90 -0.41 -7.38
C ASN A 102 10.98 -1.27 -8.23
N VAL A 103 10.65 -0.85 -9.44
CA VAL A 103 9.79 -1.55 -10.40
C VAL A 103 10.64 -2.04 -11.56
N SER A 104 10.49 -3.31 -11.91
CA SER A 104 11.27 -3.95 -12.97
C SER A 104 10.82 -3.47 -14.35
N ASP A 105 11.75 -2.98 -15.16
CA ASP A 105 11.51 -2.65 -16.56
C ASP A 105 11.06 -3.87 -17.38
N LYS A 106 11.66 -5.04 -17.16
CA LYS A 106 11.30 -6.31 -17.79
C LYS A 106 9.85 -6.65 -17.49
N SER A 107 9.39 -6.37 -16.28
CA SER A 107 8.01 -6.59 -15.88
C SER A 107 7.06 -5.60 -16.55
N ILE A 108 7.44 -4.34 -16.72
CA ILE A 108 6.64 -3.36 -17.49
C ILE A 108 6.54 -3.77 -18.96
N GLN A 109 7.65 -4.23 -19.55
CA GLN A 109 7.66 -4.77 -20.91
C GLN A 109 6.75 -5.99 -21.03
N VAL A 110 6.91 -6.96 -20.13
CA VAL A 110 6.21 -8.26 -20.19
C VAL A 110 4.73 -8.12 -19.81
N GLU A 111 4.35 -7.32 -18.82
CA GLU A 111 2.94 -7.13 -18.43
C GLU A 111 2.14 -6.33 -19.48
N TRP A 112 2.80 -5.44 -20.24
CA TRP A 112 2.21 -4.82 -21.44
C TRP A 112 1.93 -5.85 -22.55
N GLU A 113 2.81 -6.85 -22.69
CA GLU A 113 2.67 -7.90 -23.70
C GLU A 113 1.83 -9.11 -23.22
N ARG A 114 1.73 -9.34 -21.91
CA ARG A 114 1.15 -10.52 -21.26
C ARG A 114 0.72 -10.20 -19.82
N ALA A 115 -0.51 -9.75 -19.62
CA ALA A 115 -1.06 -9.53 -18.29
C ALA A 115 -1.07 -10.83 -17.44
N ASN A 116 -0.53 -10.73 -16.22
CA ASN A 116 -0.51 -11.66 -15.07
C ASN A 116 0.76 -12.49 -14.87
N ARG A 117 1.62 -12.12 -13.90
CA ARG A 117 2.16 -13.05 -12.88
C ARG A 117 2.41 -12.42 -11.48
N ARG A 118 2.23 -13.25 -10.45
CA ARG A 118 2.17 -12.96 -8.99
C ARG A 118 3.51 -13.15 -8.28
N TRP A 119 3.80 -12.35 -7.25
CA TRP A 119 5.03 -12.44 -6.41
C TRP A 119 4.83 -11.98 -4.94
N HIS A 120 5.77 -12.36 -4.05
CA HIS A 120 5.66 -12.69 -2.61
C HIS A 120 6.51 -11.82 -1.67
N LEU A 121 5.97 -11.39 -0.52
CA LEU A 121 6.64 -11.08 0.77
C LEU A 121 5.71 -11.13 2.04
N GLY A 122 5.61 -12.27 2.75
CA GLY A 122 5.16 -12.39 4.16
C GLY A 122 3.65 -12.51 4.42
N GLY A 123 3.18 -13.71 4.77
CA GLY A 123 1.76 -14.13 4.81
C GLY A 123 0.72 -13.08 5.25
N LEU A 124 0.77 -12.56 6.48
CA LEU A 124 -0.24 -11.59 6.93
C LEU A 124 -0.15 -10.25 6.18
N THR A 125 1.05 -9.74 5.97
CA THR A 125 1.27 -8.46 5.26
C THR A 125 0.85 -8.56 3.79
N GLU A 126 1.15 -9.68 3.12
CA GLU A 126 0.64 -9.99 1.77
C GLU A 126 -0.88 -10.08 1.76
N GLY A 127 -1.45 -10.75 2.76
CA GLY A 127 -2.88 -10.88 2.90
C GLY A 127 -3.58 -9.54 3.05
N ILE A 128 -2.98 -8.60 3.79
CA ILE A 128 -3.48 -7.22 3.89
C ILE A 128 -3.34 -6.51 2.54
N ALA A 129 -2.23 -6.66 1.83
CA ALA A 129 -2.05 -6.07 0.51
C ALA A 129 -3.07 -6.60 -0.52
N ASP A 130 -3.31 -7.92 -0.54
CA ASP A 130 -4.34 -8.53 -1.38
C ASP A 130 -5.76 -8.19 -0.88
N PHE A 131 -5.98 -7.96 0.41
CA PHE A 131 -7.25 -7.41 0.92
C PHE A 131 -7.52 -6.00 0.36
N VAL A 132 -6.52 -5.11 0.34
CA VAL A 132 -6.64 -3.77 -0.28
C VAL A 132 -7.05 -3.89 -1.76
N ARG A 133 -6.43 -4.82 -2.49
CA ARG A 133 -6.79 -5.10 -3.90
C ARG A 133 -8.22 -5.62 -4.03
N LEU A 134 -8.64 -6.53 -3.14
CA LEU A 134 -10.01 -7.03 -3.09
C LEU A 134 -11.02 -5.91 -2.86
N LYS A 135 -10.75 -4.97 -1.94
CA LYS A 135 -11.65 -3.81 -1.68
C LYS A 135 -11.63 -2.75 -2.77
N ALA A 136 -10.61 -2.76 -3.63
CA ALA A 136 -10.52 -1.89 -4.81
C ALA A 136 -11.07 -2.57 -6.08
N ASP A 137 -11.75 -3.71 -5.96
CA ASP A 137 -12.26 -4.52 -7.08
C ASP A 137 -11.18 -4.93 -8.09
N TYR A 138 -9.93 -5.06 -7.64
CA TYR A 138 -8.76 -5.39 -8.46
C TYR A 138 -8.23 -6.79 -8.18
N VAL A 139 -9.03 -7.81 -8.48
CA VAL A 139 -8.73 -9.24 -8.27
C VAL A 139 -8.13 -9.88 -9.53
N PRO A 140 -6.84 -10.25 -9.55
CA PRO A 140 -6.20 -10.96 -10.65
C PRO A 140 -6.83 -12.29 -11.04
N GLY A 141 -6.69 -12.62 -12.33
CA GLY A 141 -6.95 -13.97 -12.82
C GLY A 141 -6.09 -15.01 -12.10
N GLY A 142 -6.74 -16.10 -11.65
CA GLY A 142 -6.07 -17.21 -10.97
C GLY A 142 -5.92 -17.05 -9.46
N TRP A 143 -6.57 -16.06 -8.83
CA TRP A 143 -6.74 -16.06 -7.39
C TRP A 143 -7.43 -17.35 -6.91
N ARG A 144 -6.91 -17.89 -5.81
CA ARG A 144 -7.55 -18.99 -5.08
C ARG A 144 -8.94 -18.54 -4.63
N GLY A 145 -9.88 -19.46 -4.53
CA GLY A 145 -11.27 -19.11 -4.15
C GLY A 145 -11.41 -18.83 -2.65
N PRO A 146 -12.50 -18.18 -2.21
CA PRO A 146 -12.84 -18.13 -0.80
C PRO A 146 -12.91 -19.53 -0.19
N GLY A 147 -12.33 -19.71 1.00
CA GLY A 147 -12.25 -21.01 1.69
C GLY A 147 -11.09 -21.89 1.29
N ASP A 148 -10.33 -21.52 0.26
CA ASP A 148 -9.06 -22.15 -0.02
C ASP A 148 -8.03 -21.87 1.10
N GLY A 149 -6.95 -22.65 1.11
CA GLY A 149 -5.86 -22.54 2.07
C GLY A 149 -5.91 -23.58 3.17
N GLU A 150 -4.74 -23.84 3.75
CA GLU A 150 -4.59 -24.66 4.95
C GLU A 150 -4.57 -23.77 6.19
N HIS A 151 -3.87 -22.62 6.12
CA HIS A 151 -3.73 -21.69 7.24
C HIS A 151 -4.18 -20.29 6.88
N TRP A 152 -4.67 -19.56 7.89
CA TRP A 152 -5.07 -18.16 7.73
C TRP A 152 -3.91 -17.23 7.36
N TYR A 153 -2.66 -17.66 7.59
CA TYR A 153 -1.42 -16.94 7.27
C TYR A 153 -0.72 -17.47 6.01
N ASP A 154 -1.39 -18.26 5.17
CA ASP A 154 -0.85 -18.72 3.87
C ASP A 154 -0.56 -17.56 2.89
N GLY A 155 -1.00 -16.35 3.24
CA GLY A 155 -0.79 -15.13 2.48
C GLY A 155 -1.76 -14.92 1.35
N TYR A 156 -1.54 -13.82 0.63
CA TYR A 156 -2.25 -13.49 -0.61
C TYR A 156 -3.78 -13.56 -0.50
N ALA A 157 -4.45 -13.89 -1.61
CA ALA A 157 -5.86 -14.23 -1.73
C ALA A 157 -6.41 -15.07 -0.57
N VAL A 158 -5.68 -16.09 -0.06
CA VAL A 158 -6.17 -16.93 1.04
C VAL A 158 -6.39 -16.08 2.29
N THR A 159 -5.36 -15.36 2.71
CA THR A 159 -5.45 -14.46 3.86
C THR A 159 -6.37 -13.28 3.57
N ALA A 160 -6.41 -12.75 2.34
CA ALA A 160 -7.28 -11.64 1.97
C ALA A 160 -8.77 -11.97 2.13
N TYR A 161 -9.23 -13.14 1.67
CA TYR A 161 -10.62 -13.57 1.86
C TYR A 161 -10.95 -13.84 3.32
N PHE A 162 -9.99 -14.35 4.11
CA PHE A 162 -10.19 -14.49 5.55
C PHE A 162 -10.31 -13.14 6.27
N LEU A 163 -9.50 -12.16 5.87
CA LEU A 163 -9.59 -10.80 6.39
C LEU A 163 -10.91 -10.13 6.00
N ASP A 164 -11.42 -10.35 4.78
CA ASP A 164 -12.74 -9.87 4.35
C ASP A 164 -13.88 -10.53 5.12
N TYR A 165 -13.78 -11.83 5.44
CA TYR A 165 -14.69 -12.48 6.39
C TYR A 165 -14.67 -11.80 7.77
N CYS A 166 -13.49 -11.56 8.34
CA CYS A 166 -13.37 -10.88 9.63
C CYS A 166 -13.91 -9.44 9.60
N GLU A 167 -13.69 -8.72 8.50
CA GLU A 167 -14.26 -7.39 8.24
C GLU A 167 -15.79 -7.42 8.21
N GLY A 168 -16.38 -8.49 7.67
CA GLY A 168 -17.83 -8.73 7.69
C GLY A 168 -18.40 -9.01 9.09
N LEU A 169 -17.59 -9.56 10.01
CA LEU A 169 -18.00 -9.76 11.41
C LEU A 169 -18.00 -8.45 12.22
N LYS A 170 -17.02 -7.59 11.98
CA LYS A 170 -16.91 -6.27 12.61
C LYS A 170 -16.29 -5.28 11.64
N SER A 171 -17.08 -4.31 11.21
CA SER A 171 -16.60 -3.26 10.33
C SER A 171 -15.44 -2.49 10.96
N GLY A 172 -14.32 -2.41 10.23
CA GLY A 172 -13.06 -1.83 10.65
C GLY A 172 -12.10 -2.78 11.31
N PHE A 173 -12.40 -4.08 11.31
CA PHE A 173 -11.51 -5.11 11.82
C PHE A 173 -10.10 -4.98 11.21
N VAL A 174 -9.99 -4.92 9.88
CA VAL A 174 -8.67 -4.91 9.23
C VAL A 174 -7.94 -3.59 9.50
N ALA A 175 -8.67 -2.48 9.61
CA ALA A 175 -8.13 -1.18 10.03
C ALA A 175 -7.53 -1.23 11.44
N GLU A 176 -8.26 -1.78 12.40
CA GLU A 176 -7.81 -1.92 13.78
C GLU A 176 -6.63 -2.89 13.89
N LEU A 177 -6.67 -4.01 13.14
CA LEU A 177 -5.57 -4.96 13.05
C LEU A 177 -4.31 -4.29 12.48
N ASN A 178 -4.42 -3.59 11.35
CA ASN A 178 -3.31 -2.88 10.72
C ASN A 178 -2.67 -1.84 11.66
N ALA A 179 -3.48 -1.11 12.42
CA ALA A 179 -2.98 -0.17 13.42
C ALA A 179 -2.16 -0.86 14.54
N LYS A 180 -2.60 -2.03 15.01
CA LYS A 180 -1.89 -2.81 16.04
C LYS A 180 -0.58 -3.42 15.54
N LEU A 181 -0.45 -3.70 14.24
CA LEU A 181 0.76 -4.25 13.64
C LEU A 181 1.96 -3.28 13.62
N LYS A 182 1.74 -1.99 13.94
CA LYS A 182 2.77 -0.94 13.87
C LYS A 182 4.06 -1.31 14.61
N ASP A 183 3.94 -1.96 15.76
CA ASP A 183 5.06 -2.30 16.64
C ASP A 183 5.36 -3.81 16.65
N GLY A 184 4.76 -4.57 15.74
CA GLY A 184 4.93 -6.02 15.62
C GLY A 184 3.62 -6.81 15.74
N TYR A 185 3.68 -8.10 15.45
CA TYR A 185 2.53 -9.00 15.51
C TYR A 185 2.37 -9.62 16.91
N SER A 186 1.11 -9.75 17.37
CA SER A 186 0.74 -10.60 18.50
C SER A 186 -0.47 -11.46 18.14
N PRO A 187 -0.49 -12.75 18.51
CA PRO A 187 -1.63 -13.64 18.28
C PRO A 187 -2.93 -13.18 18.98
N ASP A 188 -2.81 -12.36 20.02
CA ASP A 188 -3.96 -11.88 20.78
C ASP A 188 -4.76 -10.78 20.06
N PHE A 189 -4.24 -10.19 18.98
CA PHE A 189 -4.90 -9.07 18.30
C PHE A 189 -6.30 -9.44 17.79
N PHE A 190 -6.46 -10.64 17.23
CA PHE A 190 -7.78 -11.12 16.79
C PHE A 190 -8.76 -11.22 17.96
N PHE A 191 -8.31 -11.75 19.10
CA PHE A 191 -9.14 -11.86 20.29
C PHE A 191 -9.51 -10.49 20.87
N GLN A 192 -8.55 -9.56 20.91
CA GLN A 192 -8.81 -8.20 21.38
C GLN A 192 -9.86 -7.47 20.52
N ILE A 193 -9.88 -7.72 19.20
CA ILE A 193 -10.77 -7.00 18.28
C ILE A 193 -12.15 -7.68 18.16
N LEU A 194 -12.19 -9.02 18.07
CA LEU A 194 -13.38 -9.82 17.75
C LEU A 194 -13.86 -10.72 18.89
N GLY A 195 -13.11 -10.82 19.99
CA GLY A 195 -13.45 -11.69 21.13
C GLY A 195 -13.24 -13.19 20.88
N LYS A 196 -12.60 -13.56 19.76
CA LYS A 196 -12.28 -14.95 19.39
C LYS A 196 -10.82 -15.07 18.98
N THR A 197 -10.21 -16.21 19.26
CA THR A 197 -8.84 -16.48 18.78
C THR A 197 -8.83 -16.60 17.26
N VAL A 198 -7.68 -16.34 16.63
CA VAL A 198 -7.54 -16.47 15.18
C VAL A 198 -7.86 -17.88 14.68
N ASP A 199 -7.55 -18.91 15.47
CA ASP A 199 -7.86 -20.31 15.12
C ASP A 199 -9.37 -20.61 15.16
N GLN A 200 -10.09 -20.04 16.13
CA GLN A 200 -11.55 -20.15 16.18
C GLN A 200 -12.19 -19.45 14.96
N LEU A 201 -11.73 -18.24 14.64
CA LEU A 201 -12.21 -17.49 13.48
C LEU A 201 -11.91 -18.21 12.16
N TRP A 202 -10.71 -18.78 12.03
CA TRP A 202 -10.33 -19.56 10.85
C TRP A 202 -11.20 -20.81 10.72
N THR A 203 -11.46 -21.52 11.83
CA THR A 203 -12.35 -22.68 11.85
C THR A 203 -13.78 -22.30 11.43
N ASP A 204 -14.32 -21.22 11.99
CA ASP A 204 -15.64 -20.70 11.63
C ASP A 204 -15.72 -20.34 10.15
N TYR A 205 -14.70 -19.64 9.63
CA TYR A 205 -14.58 -19.31 8.22
C TYR A 205 -14.56 -20.56 7.32
N LYS A 206 -13.78 -21.59 7.67
CA LYS A 206 -13.70 -22.84 6.89
C LYS A 206 -15.04 -23.59 6.86
N ASN A 207 -15.83 -23.51 7.93
CA ASN A 207 -17.13 -24.18 8.04
C ASN A 207 -18.28 -23.48 7.32
N ILE A 208 -18.07 -22.31 6.72
CA ILE A 208 -19.09 -21.64 5.90
C ILE A 208 -19.40 -22.53 4.67
N PRO A 209 -20.66 -22.92 4.44
CA PRO A 209 -21.05 -23.64 3.23
C PRO A 209 -20.75 -22.81 1.99
N ARG A 210 -20.09 -23.42 1.01
CA ARG A 210 -19.75 -22.79 -0.28
C ARG A 210 -20.38 -23.62 -1.39
N ASN A 211 -21.11 -22.95 -2.27
CA ASN A 211 -21.75 -23.53 -3.45
C ASN A 211 -20.78 -23.57 -4.63
#